data_AF-A0A4V2SJM3-F1
#
_entry.id   AF-A0A4V2SJM3-F1
#
_cell.length_a   1.000
_cell.length_b   1.000
_cell.length_c   1.000
_cell.angle_alpha   90.00
_cell.angle_beta   90.00
_cell.angle_gamma   90.00
#
_symmetry.space_group_name_H-M   'P 1'
#
loop_
_entity.id
_entity.type
_entity.pdbx_description
1 polymer ?
#
loop_
_entity_poly.entity_id
_entity_poly.type
_entity_poly.pdbx_seq_one_letter_code
_entity_poly.pdbx_strand_id
1 'polypeptide(L)'
;MVNPGHPLTGWRVFSFQGVIQGGAVDFQIMSEWDAMRIADVLTIAEAACCIVGIPTTRLGHNTTIGPYLSQEPWERDNGQDECHGVFHRVVEALRNSVKAGKLPAMKIYQGEYHHIRMVGDASEGCWEPVGDIDAWATLIDVDVLKSWLESRNLRPAFFFPPDASASGEPDYLNPNHPRYSPKLAAAVRAWQATEDENLLRGKNPATAMIEWLETRYKEFGLVHRQDNSKSGYKTGDRNGGAIKQAAQVANWMPDGGAPKSVANVNPPTPKA
;
A
#
# COMPACT_ATOMS: atom_id res chain seq x y z
N MET A 1 27.72 -40.37 46.06
CA MET A 1 26.66 -39.67 46.82
C MET A 1 26.99 -38.18 46.88
N VAL A 2 26.54 -37.41 45.88
CA VAL A 2 26.37 -35.94 45.93
C VAL A 2 25.24 -35.59 44.95
N ASN A 3 24.41 -34.63 45.35
CA ASN A 3 23.06 -34.20 44.88
C ASN A 3 22.78 -34.01 43.38
N PRO A 4 21.48 -34.04 42.99
CA PRO A 4 20.89 -32.84 42.39
C PRO A 4 19.47 -32.50 42.91
N GLY A 5 19.28 -31.23 43.29
CA GLY A 5 17.99 -30.58 43.53
C GLY A 5 17.84 -29.35 42.63
N HIS A 6 16.65 -29.22 42.04
CA HIS A 6 16.01 -28.13 41.26
C HIS A 6 16.29 -26.65 41.73
N PRO A 7 15.81 -25.57 41.06
CA PRO A 7 15.93 -25.15 39.65
C PRO A 7 16.09 -23.60 39.46
N LEU A 8 16.04 -23.14 38.20
CA LEU A 8 15.57 -21.83 37.67
C LEU A 8 16.41 -20.52 37.83
N THR A 9 16.32 -19.74 36.73
CA THR A 9 16.36 -18.26 36.59
C THR A 9 17.69 -17.51 36.61
N GLY A 10 18.00 -16.82 35.51
CA GLY A 10 18.97 -15.71 35.54
C GLY A 10 19.65 -15.31 34.22
N TRP A 11 18.94 -15.09 33.11
CA TRP A 11 19.50 -14.25 32.04
C TRP A 11 19.00 -12.82 32.23
N ARG A 12 19.86 -12.00 32.85
CA ARG A 12 19.66 -10.55 32.99
C ARG A 12 19.79 -9.91 31.61
N VAL A 13 18.73 -9.26 31.16
CA VAL A 13 18.81 -8.23 30.12
C VAL A 13 19.57 -7.06 30.73
N PHE A 14 20.74 -6.74 30.17
CA PHE A 14 21.46 -5.52 30.53
C PHE A 14 20.71 -4.31 29.94
N SER A 15 20.00 -3.57 30.78
CA SER A 15 19.50 -2.24 30.42
C SER A 15 20.67 -1.26 30.42
N PHE A 16 21.14 -0.86 29.24
CA PHE A 16 22.04 0.28 29.09
C PHE A 16 21.21 1.56 29.24
N GLN A 17 21.21 2.15 30.44
CA GLN A 17 20.67 3.49 30.67
C GLN A 17 21.83 4.49 30.58
N GLY A 18 22.18 4.84 29.34
CA GLY A 18 23.00 6.01 29.04
C GLY A 18 22.12 7.24 28.95
N VAL A 19 22.30 8.18 29.88
CA VAL A 19 21.70 9.51 29.78
C VAL A 19 22.45 10.28 28.70
N ILE A 20 21.82 10.47 27.54
CA ILE A 20 22.24 11.46 26.56
C ILE A 20 21.15 12.54 26.49
N GLN A 21 21.49 13.74 26.94
CA GLN A 21 20.76 14.95 26.61
C GLN A 21 20.96 15.22 25.11
N GLY A 22 19.90 15.07 24.32
CA GLY A 22 19.88 15.33 22.88
C GLY A 22 18.62 14.71 22.30
N GLY A 23 17.86 15.46 21.51
CA GLY A 23 16.51 15.12 21.05
C GLY A 23 16.31 13.66 20.66
N ALA A 24 15.14 13.11 21.02
CA ALA A 24 14.72 11.78 20.60
C ALA A 24 14.80 11.70 19.08
N VAL A 25 15.85 11.03 18.58
CA VAL A 25 15.93 10.64 17.18
C VAL A 25 14.97 9.46 17.09
N ASP A 26 13.80 9.69 16.51
CA ASP A 26 12.84 8.64 16.22
C ASP A 26 13.48 7.74 15.16
N PHE A 27 14.12 6.65 15.60
CA PHE A 27 14.66 5.66 14.68
C PHE A 27 13.48 4.92 14.07
N GLN A 28 13.06 5.37 12.89
CA GLN A 28 12.02 4.70 12.13
C GLN A 28 12.56 3.36 11.63
N ILE A 29 12.29 2.29 12.38
CA ILE A 29 12.60 0.93 11.98
C ILE A 29 11.66 0.56 10.83
N MET A 30 12.22 -0.02 9.75
CA MET A 30 11.46 -0.50 8.61
C MET A 30 10.39 -1.50 9.07
N SER A 31 9.16 -1.36 8.55
CA SER A 31 8.11 -2.32 8.86
C SER A 31 8.39 -3.69 8.23
N GLU A 32 7.87 -4.76 8.82
CA GLU A 32 7.97 -6.11 8.25
C GLU A 32 7.46 -6.16 6.81
N TRP A 33 6.34 -5.47 6.54
CA TRP A 33 5.76 -5.40 5.20
C TRP A 33 6.65 -4.65 4.20
N ASP A 34 7.34 -3.61 4.64
CA ASP A 34 8.30 -2.90 3.78
C ASP A 34 9.55 -3.75 3.52
N ALA A 35 10.01 -4.53 4.49
CA ALA A 35 11.08 -5.49 4.28
C ALA A 35 10.67 -6.57 3.25
N MET A 36 9.44 -7.08 3.34
CA MET A 36 8.92 -8.07 2.38
C MET A 36 8.73 -7.49 0.97
N ARG A 37 8.49 -6.19 0.83
CA ARG A 37 8.39 -5.53 -0.49
C ARG A 37 9.73 -5.43 -1.22
N ILE A 38 10.84 -5.57 -0.51
CA ILE A 38 12.19 -5.56 -1.10
C ILE A 38 12.53 -6.94 -1.69
N ALA A 39 11.82 -8.01 -1.31
CA ALA A 39 12.12 -9.34 -1.78
C ALA A 39 11.71 -9.54 -3.25
N ASP A 40 12.66 -9.96 -4.09
CA ASP A 40 12.38 -10.36 -5.49
C ASP A 40 11.83 -11.80 -5.59
N VAL A 41 12.11 -12.62 -4.57
CA VAL A 41 11.69 -14.01 -4.49
C VAL A 41 11.06 -14.28 -3.12
N LEU A 42 10.01 -15.09 -3.11
CA LEU A 42 9.29 -15.48 -1.90
C LEU A 42 9.13 -17.00 -1.85
N THR A 43 9.17 -17.56 -0.65
CA THR A 43 8.72 -18.94 -0.44
C THR A 43 7.20 -19.04 -0.66
N ILE A 44 6.68 -20.25 -0.91
CA ILE A 44 5.23 -20.47 -1.01
C ILE A 44 4.51 -19.99 0.27
N ALA A 45 5.10 -20.24 1.44
CA ALA A 45 4.55 -19.82 2.72
C ALA A 45 4.50 -18.29 2.89
N GLU A 46 5.59 -17.59 2.58
CA GLU A 46 5.64 -16.12 2.61
C GLU A 46 4.69 -15.50 1.59
N ALA A 47 4.64 -16.02 0.38
CA ALA A 47 3.70 -15.59 -0.64
C ALA A 47 2.25 -15.73 -0.17
N ALA A 48 1.91 -16.84 0.49
CA ALA A 48 0.58 -17.03 1.07
C ALA A 48 0.29 -16.02 2.20
N CYS A 49 1.27 -15.70 3.05
CA CYS A 49 1.15 -14.65 4.07
C CYS A 49 0.82 -13.29 3.43
N CYS A 50 1.56 -12.92 2.38
CA CYS A 50 1.33 -11.70 1.61
C CYS A 50 -0.05 -11.66 0.92
N ILE A 51 -0.55 -12.79 0.43
CA ILE A 51 -1.89 -12.88 -0.21
C ILE A 51 -3.00 -12.71 0.84
N VAL A 52 -2.86 -13.36 2.00
CA VAL A 52 -3.89 -13.34 3.05
C VAL A 52 -3.82 -12.08 3.92
N GLY A 53 -2.68 -11.38 3.95
CA GLY A 53 -2.46 -10.20 4.79
C GLY A 53 -2.03 -10.55 6.21
N ILE A 54 -1.35 -11.68 6.39
CA ILE A 54 -0.85 -12.14 7.69
C ILE A 54 0.67 -11.89 7.74
N PRO A 55 1.21 -11.36 8.85
CA PRO A 55 2.66 -11.15 8.98
C PRO A 55 3.41 -12.49 8.94
N THR A 56 4.60 -12.50 8.34
CA THR A 56 5.49 -13.66 8.24
C THR A 56 6.06 -14.08 9.58
N THR A 57 6.11 -13.19 10.58
CA THR A 57 6.43 -13.52 11.98
C THR A 57 5.52 -14.58 12.60
N ARG A 58 4.33 -14.81 12.02
CA ARG A 58 3.41 -15.88 12.41
C ARG A 58 3.71 -17.22 11.77
N LEU A 59 4.64 -17.30 10.82
CA LEU A 59 5.04 -18.57 10.24
C LEU A 59 5.68 -19.44 11.33
N GLY A 60 5.09 -20.60 11.56
CA GLY A 60 5.67 -21.59 12.46
C GLY A 60 6.98 -22.16 11.89
N HIS A 61 7.76 -22.83 12.75
CA HIS A 61 8.90 -23.60 12.29
C HIS A 61 8.45 -24.70 11.31
N ASN A 62 9.23 -24.91 10.24
CA ASN A 62 9.04 -25.98 9.26
C ASN A 62 9.09 -27.34 9.98
N THR A 63 7.93 -27.81 10.41
CA THR A 63 7.75 -29.12 11.02
C THR A 63 6.76 -29.86 10.16
N THR A 64 7.06 -31.12 9.87
CA THR A 64 6.26 -32.01 8.99
C THR A 64 4.83 -32.24 9.51
N ILE A 65 4.49 -31.74 10.71
CA ILE A 65 3.28 -32.09 11.48
C ILE A 65 2.57 -30.84 12.05
N GLY A 66 3.18 -29.65 12.01
CA GLY A 66 2.65 -28.45 12.68
C GLY A 66 1.74 -27.59 11.80
N PRO A 67 0.75 -26.87 12.37
CA PRO A 67 0.01 -25.86 11.63
C PRO A 67 0.98 -24.80 11.09
N TYR A 68 0.80 -24.43 9.83
CA TYR A 68 1.70 -23.50 9.12
C TYR A 68 1.86 -22.14 9.84
N LEU A 69 0.92 -21.76 10.71
CA LEU A 69 0.96 -20.56 11.54
C LEU A 69 1.08 -20.95 13.02
N SER A 70 1.96 -20.28 13.77
CA SER A 70 2.06 -20.43 15.22
C SER A 70 0.78 -19.96 15.90
N GLN A 71 0.10 -20.85 16.63
CA GLN A 71 -1.04 -20.48 17.48
C GLN A 71 -0.53 -20.03 18.84
N GLU A 72 -0.80 -18.79 19.24
CA GLU A 72 -0.63 -18.40 20.63
C GLU A 72 -1.79 -18.94 21.49
N PRO A 73 -1.54 -19.48 22.70
CA PRO A 73 -2.56 -20.18 23.50
C PRO A 73 -3.83 -19.39 23.83
N TRP A 74 -3.79 -18.06 23.81
CA TRP A 74 -4.92 -17.18 24.15
C TRP A 74 -5.73 -16.70 22.93
N GLU A 75 -5.40 -17.12 21.71
CA GLU A 75 -6.03 -16.61 20.47
C GLU A 75 -7.23 -17.44 19.97
N ARG A 76 -7.63 -18.51 20.69
CA ARG A 76 -8.63 -19.49 20.23
C ARG A 76 -10.08 -19.01 20.10
N ASP A 77 -10.46 -17.87 20.68
CA ASP A 77 -11.88 -17.46 20.79
C ASP A 77 -12.32 -16.34 19.80
N ASN A 78 -11.44 -15.81 18.95
CA ASN A 78 -11.69 -14.56 18.20
C ASN A 78 -11.85 -14.69 16.66
N GLY A 79 -12.38 -15.79 16.14
CA GLY A 79 -12.68 -15.90 14.69
C GLY A 79 -11.46 -16.13 13.78
N GLN A 80 -10.31 -16.53 14.34
CA GLN A 80 -9.08 -16.84 13.58
C GLN A 80 -9.12 -18.18 12.83
N ASP A 81 -10.11 -19.05 13.06
CA ASP A 81 -10.28 -20.29 12.31
C ASP A 81 -10.42 -20.04 10.79
N GLU A 82 -11.03 -18.89 10.42
CA GLU A 82 -11.18 -18.49 9.04
C GLU A 82 -9.84 -18.11 8.39
N CYS A 83 -8.96 -17.39 9.10
CA CYS A 83 -7.68 -16.95 8.53
C CYS A 83 -6.70 -18.11 8.35
N HIS A 84 -6.65 -19.06 9.29
CA HIS A 84 -5.88 -20.30 9.15
C HIS A 84 -6.39 -21.14 7.98
N GLY A 85 -7.72 -21.29 7.85
CA GLY A 85 -8.33 -22.03 6.76
C GLY A 85 -8.05 -21.41 5.38
N VAL A 86 -8.14 -20.09 5.27
CA VAL A 86 -7.83 -19.36 4.04
C VAL A 86 -6.35 -19.49 3.70
N PHE A 87 -5.45 -19.29 4.67
CA PHE A 87 -4.02 -19.44 4.47
C PHE A 87 -3.63 -20.84 3.98
N HIS A 88 -4.13 -21.90 4.62
CA HIS A 88 -3.88 -23.27 4.18
C HIS A 88 -4.37 -23.51 2.75
N ARG A 89 -5.54 -22.98 2.38
CA ARG A 89 -6.06 -23.10 1.01
C ARG A 89 -5.18 -22.38 -0.01
N VAL A 90 -4.65 -21.21 0.33
CA VAL A 90 -3.73 -20.46 -0.54
C VAL A 90 -2.41 -21.23 -0.73
N VAL A 91 -1.82 -21.75 0.35
CA VAL A 91 -0.60 -22.59 0.27
C VAL A 91 -0.81 -23.79 -0.64
N GLU A 92 -1.90 -24.53 -0.44
CA GLU A 92 -2.25 -25.69 -1.28
C GLU A 92 -2.50 -25.29 -2.74
N ALA A 93 -3.17 -24.16 -2.99
CA ALA A 93 -3.41 -23.67 -4.34
C ALA A 93 -2.10 -23.31 -5.08
N LEU A 94 -1.17 -22.64 -4.39
CA LEU A 94 0.16 -22.32 -4.91
C LEU A 94 0.96 -23.61 -5.16
N ARG A 95 1.04 -24.51 -4.18
CA ARG A 95 1.71 -25.82 -4.29
C ARG A 95 1.21 -26.62 -5.50
N ASN A 96 -0.11 -26.74 -5.65
CA ASN A 96 -0.72 -27.47 -6.77
C ASN A 96 -0.46 -26.79 -8.11
N SER A 97 -0.40 -25.45 -8.15
CA SER A 97 -0.07 -24.72 -9.38
C SER A 97 1.39 -24.89 -9.80
N VAL A 98 2.31 -24.97 -8.84
CA VAL A 98 3.72 -25.29 -9.07
C VAL A 98 3.89 -26.74 -9.53
N LYS A 99 3.19 -27.70 -8.88
CA LYS A 99 3.16 -29.11 -9.31
C LYS A 99 2.68 -29.26 -10.75
N ALA A 100 1.60 -28.55 -11.10
CA ALA A 100 1.02 -28.55 -12.45
C ALA A 100 1.85 -27.76 -13.49
N GLY A 101 2.94 -27.10 -13.11
CA GLY A 101 3.77 -26.28 -14.01
C GLY A 101 3.08 -25.00 -14.49
N LYS A 102 1.96 -24.60 -13.88
CA LYS A 102 1.24 -23.35 -14.19
C LYS A 102 1.86 -22.13 -13.52
N LEU A 103 2.61 -22.36 -12.43
CA LEU A 103 3.37 -21.34 -11.72
C LEU A 103 4.84 -21.76 -11.73
N PRO A 104 5.70 -21.11 -12.54
CA PRO A 104 7.14 -21.34 -12.50
C PRO A 104 7.70 -21.07 -11.10
N ALA A 105 8.50 -21.99 -10.59
CA ALA A 105 9.12 -21.90 -9.26
C ALA A 105 10.37 -22.78 -9.20
N MET A 106 11.31 -22.44 -8.32
CA MET A 106 12.43 -23.30 -7.95
C MET A 106 11.95 -24.33 -6.92
N LYS A 107 11.59 -25.52 -7.41
CA LYS A 107 10.97 -26.58 -6.60
C LYS A 107 12.00 -27.20 -5.65
N ILE A 108 11.67 -27.23 -4.36
CA ILE A 108 12.39 -28.00 -3.35
C ILE A 108 11.41 -29.02 -2.79
N TYR A 109 11.84 -30.27 -2.65
CA TYR A 109 11.00 -31.39 -2.20
C TYR A 109 11.42 -31.82 -0.80
N GLN A 110 10.46 -32.18 0.04
CA GLN A 110 10.73 -32.82 1.33
C GLN A 110 10.98 -34.32 1.11
N GLY A 111 11.94 -34.91 1.82
CA GLY A 111 12.16 -36.37 1.86
C GLY A 111 13.45 -36.87 1.22
N GLU A 112 13.57 -38.20 1.11
CA GLU A 112 14.75 -38.89 0.58
C GLU A 112 14.62 -39.16 -0.93
N TYR A 113 15.73 -39.01 -1.67
CA TYR A 113 15.80 -39.38 -3.08
C TYR A 113 15.75 -40.90 -3.21
N HIS A 114 14.83 -41.42 -4.04
CA HIS A 114 14.77 -42.85 -4.32
C HIS A 114 15.34 -43.13 -5.70
N HIS A 115 16.09 -44.22 -5.79
CA HIS A 115 16.67 -44.70 -7.03
C HIS A 115 15.62 -45.48 -7.83
N ILE A 116 15.20 -44.97 -9.00
CA ILE A 116 14.01 -45.50 -9.69
C ILE A 116 14.36 -46.53 -10.75
N ARG A 117 15.53 -46.42 -11.40
CA ARG A 117 15.93 -47.38 -12.44
C ARG A 117 17.43 -47.39 -12.70
N MET A 118 17.99 -48.60 -12.80
CA MET A 118 19.33 -48.81 -13.39
C MET A 118 19.21 -48.74 -14.91
N VAL A 119 19.97 -47.85 -15.56
CA VAL A 119 20.11 -47.81 -17.02
C VAL A 119 21.55 -48.17 -17.38
N GLY A 120 21.77 -49.41 -17.83
CA GLY A 120 23.08 -49.93 -18.20
C GLY A 120 23.91 -50.48 -17.02
N ASP A 121 25.17 -50.81 -17.31
CA ASP A 121 26.12 -51.41 -16.35
C ASP A 121 26.84 -50.35 -15.48
N ALA A 122 26.73 -49.08 -15.86
CA ALA A 122 27.24 -47.93 -15.11
C ALA A 122 26.07 -47.23 -14.41
N SER A 123 26.26 -46.91 -13.13
CA SER A 123 25.28 -46.30 -12.23
C SER A 123 24.95 -44.84 -12.58
N GLU A 124 24.42 -44.58 -13.78
CA GLU A 124 23.72 -43.33 -14.08
C GLU A 124 22.26 -43.48 -13.60
N GLY A 125 22.11 -43.57 -12.29
CA GLY A 125 20.81 -43.70 -11.64
C GLY A 125 19.94 -42.48 -11.90
N CYS A 126 18.74 -42.69 -12.43
CA CYS A 126 17.71 -41.67 -12.47
C CYS A 126 17.11 -41.56 -11.05
N TRP A 127 17.35 -40.42 -10.40
CA TRP A 127 16.79 -40.07 -9.09
C TRP A 127 15.60 -39.14 -9.31
N GLU A 128 14.41 -39.53 -8.86
CA GLU A 128 13.29 -38.61 -8.78
C GLU A 128 12.94 -38.35 -7.30
N PRO A 129 12.57 -37.10 -6.95
CA PRO A 129 12.10 -36.78 -5.62
C PRO A 129 10.73 -37.46 -5.40
N VAL A 130 10.61 -38.23 -4.32
CA VAL A 130 9.38 -38.98 -4.01
C VAL A 130 8.41 -38.19 -3.11
N GLY A 131 8.86 -37.10 -2.49
CA GLY A 131 8.03 -36.35 -1.55
C GLY A 131 7.31 -35.13 -2.13
N ASP A 132 6.60 -34.44 -1.25
CA ASP A 132 5.85 -33.23 -1.59
C ASP A 132 6.76 -32.00 -1.71
N ILE A 133 6.30 -31.00 -2.47
CA ILE A 133 6.97 -29.70 -2.58
C ILE A 133 6.98 -29.01 -1.22
N ASP A 134 8.17 -28.69 -0.70
CA ASP A 134 8.34 -27.94 0.54
C ASP A 134 7.86 -26.49 0.34
N ALA A 135 6.85 -26.08 1.10
CA ALA A 135 6.30 -24.74 1.01
C ALA A 135 7.22 -23.65 1.62
N TRP A 136 8.12 -24.03 2.53
CA TRP A 136 9.07 -23.12 3.19
C TRP A 136 10.40 -22.98 2.45
N ALA A 137 10.66 -23.84 1.47
CA ALA A 137 11.92 -23.84 0.73
C ALA A 137 11.73 -23.58 -0.77
N THR A 138 10.55 -23.89 -1.32
CA THR A 138 10.26 -23.61 -2.74
C THR A 138 10.07 -22.13 -2.98
N LEU A 139 10.91 -21.58 -3.87
CA LEU A 139 10.96 -20.15 -4.18
C LEU A 139 10.18 -19.83 -5.45
N ILE A 140 9.43 -18.73 -5.40
CA ILE A 140 8.65 -18.18 -6.51
C ILE A 140 9.12 -16.73 -6.73
N ASP A 141 9.35 -16.37 -7.99
CA ASP A 141 9.61 -14.99 -8.39
C ASP A 141 8.35 -14.12 -8.22
N VAL A 142 8.52 -12.94 -7.62
CA VAL A 142 7.40 -12.06 -7.27
C VAL A 142 6.63 -11.56 -8.50
N ASP A 143 7.30 -11.29 -9.62
CA ASP A 143 6.64 -10.80 -10.83
C ASP A 143 5.90 -11.91 -11.56
N VAL A 144 6.44 -13.14 -11.51
CA VAL A 144 5.73 -14.34 -11.96
C VAL A 144 4.48 -14.60 -11.11
N LEU A 145 4.59 -14.45 -9.79
CA LEU A 145 3.47 -14.60 -8.87
C LEU A 145 2.38 -13.55 -9.13
N LYS A 146 2.75 -12.28 -9.31
CA LYS A 146 1.82 -11.20 -9.67
C LYS A 146 1.08 -11.53 -10.96
N SER A 147 1.80 -11.89 -12.02
CA SER A 147 1.20 -12.26 -13.31
C SER A 147 0.21 -13.43 -13.18
N TRP A 148 0.55 -14.42 -12.36
CA TRP A 148 -0.30 -15.57 -12.08
C TRP A 148 -1.57 -15.19 -11.30
N LEU A 149 -1.47 -14.26 -10.34
CA LEU A 149 -2.61 -13.73 -9.58
C LEU A 149 -3.54 -12.90 -10.48
N GLU A 150 -2.98 -12.03 -11.32
CA GLU A 150 -3.76 -11.22 -12.28
C GLU A 150 -4.51 -12.08 -13.29
N SER A 151 -3.91 -13.17 -13.78
CA SER A 151 -4.58 -14.12 -14.68
C SER A 151 -5.84 -14.77 -14.07
N ARG A 152 -6.00 -14.66 -12.74
CA ARG A 152 -7.15 -15.18 -11.96
C ARG A 152 -8.04 -14.06 -11.42
N ASN A 153 -7.83 -12.81 -11.85
CA ASN A 153 -8.51 -11.62 -11.34
C ASN A 153 -8.37 -11.45 -9.82
N LEU A 154 -7.24 -11.89 -9.25
CA LEU A 154 -6.93 -11.69 -7.83
C LEU A 154 -5.90 -10.56 -7.70
N ARG A 155 -6.24 -9.55 -6.90
CA ARG A 155 -5.35 -8.42 -6.59
C ARG A 155 -5.20 -8.19 -5.09
N PRO A 156 -4.40 -9.02 -4.39
CA PRO A 156 -4.10 -8.77 -2.98
C PRO A 156 -3.41 -7.42 -2.80
N ALA A 157 -3.82 -6.65 -1.79
CA ALA A 157 -3.33 -5.29 -1.55
C ALA A 157 -1.81 -5.20 -1.33
N PHE A 158 -1.17 -6.27 -0.88
CA PHE A 158 0.28 -6.32 -0.72
C PHE A 158 1.02 -6.23 -2.07
N PHE A 159 0.60 -7.01 -3.07
CA PHE A 159 1.25 -7.10 -4.38
C PHE A 159 0.75 -6.05 -5.37
N PHE A 160 -0.52 -5.66 -5.20
CA PHE A 160 -1.20 -4.64 -5.99
C PHE A 160 -1.67 -3.59 -5.00
N PRO A 161 -0.75 -2.78 -4.44
CA PRO A 161 -1.16 -1.60 -3.71
C PRO A 161 -2.13 -0.84 -4.63
N PRO A 162 -3.25 -0.33 -4.11
CA PRO A 162 -4.17 0.47 -4.91
C PRO A 162 -3.33 1.55 -5.59
N ASP A 163 -3.16 1.41 -6.89
CA ASP A 163 -2.12 2.10 -7.61
C ASP A 163 -2.29 3.60 -7.37
N ALA A 164 -1.20 4.30 -7.04
CA ALA A 164 -1.12 5.73 -7.31
C ALA A 164 -1.22 6.02 -8.83
N SER A 165 -1.17 4.98 -9.67
CA SER A 165 -1.01 5.02 -11.13
C SER A 165 -2.09 4.32 -11.97
N ALA A 166 -3.02 3.55 -11.39
CA ALA A 166 -4.29 3.21 -12.02
C ALA A 166 -5.26 4.33 -11.66
N SER A 167 -4.95 5.54 -12.15
CA SER A 167 -5.74 6.76 -12.01
C SER A 167 -6.71 6.66 -10.83
N GLY A 168 -6.19 6.69 -9.59
CA GLY A 168 -6.98 6.77 -8.36
C GLY A 168 -7.80 8.06 -8.27
N GLU A 169 -8.12 8.62 -9.42
CA GLU A 169 -9.05 9.67 -9.68
C GLU A 169 -10.44 9.03 -9.65
N PRO A 170 -11.25 9.33 -8.63
CA PRO A 170 -12.57 8.73 -8.51
C PRO A 170 -13.40 8.93 -9.78
N ASP A 171 -14.34 8.02 -10.06
CA ASP A 171 -15.16 8.04 -11.29
C ASP A 171 -15.79 9.42 -11.61
N TYR A 172 -16.09 10.22 -10.59
CA TYR A 172 -16.64 11.57 -10.74
C TYR A 172 -15.68 12.60 -11.36
N LEU A 173 -14.39 12.29 -11.44
CA LEU A 173 -13.36 13.10 -12.08
C LEU A 173 -12.98 12.62 -13.48
N ASN A 174 -13.44 11.44 -13.90
CA ASN A 174 -13.18 10.90 -15.23
C ASN A 174 -14.04 11.62 -16.30
N PRO A 175 -13.45 12.35 -17.28
CA PRO A 175 -14.20 13.06 -18.32
C PRO A 175 -15.09 12.19 -19.21
N ASN A 176 -14.77 10.90 -19.33
CA ASN A 176 -15.53 9.94 -20.12
C ASN A 176 -16.69 9.30 -19.35
N HIS A 177 -16.83 9.59 -18.04
CA HIS A 177 -17.90 9.02 -17.23
C HIS A 177 -19.26 9.62 -17.64
N PRO A 178 -20.35 8.83 -17.79
CA PRO A 178 -21.66 9.32 -18.23
C PRO A 178 -22.25 10.43 -17.35
N ARG A 179 -21.85 10.47 -16.07
CA ARG A 179 -22.27 11.48 -15.09
C ARG A 179 -21.18 12.50 -14.78
N TYR A 180 -20.19 12.63 -15.66
CA TYR A 180 -19.12 13.59 -15.48
C TYR A 180 -19.67 15.02 -15.41
N SER A 181 -19.24 15.76 -14.39
CA SER A 181 -19.59 17.17 -14.20
C SER A 181 -18.30 17.99 -14.24
N PRO A 182 -18.07 18.77 -15.32
CA PRO A 182 -16.84 19.56 -15.45
C PRO A 182 -16.65 20.56 -14.30
N LYS A 183 -17.77 21.08 -13.76
CA LYS A 183 -17.76 21.99 -12.62
C LYS A 183 -17.35 21.30 -11.31
N LEU A 184 -17.77 20.05 -11.09
CA LEU A 184 -17.36 19.27 -9.93
C LEU A 184 -15.88 18.94 -10.00
N ALA A 185 -15.43 18.46 -11.16
CA ALA A 185 -14.02 18.15 -11.39
C ALA A 185 -13.13 19.39 -11.19
N ALA A 186 -13.54 20.54 -11.72
CA ALA A 186 -12.85 21.80 -11.52
C ALA A 186 -12.75 22.19 -10.02
N ALA A 187 -13.83 22.03 -9.26
CA ALA A 187 -13.83 22.36 -7.82
C ALA A 187 -12.85 21.48 -7.05
N VAL A 188 -12.86 20.16 -7.29
CA VAL A 188 -11.96 19.21 -6.62
C VAL A 188 -10.50 19.47 -7.01
N ARG A 189 -10.22 19.69 -8.30
CA ARG A 189 -8.86 19.97 -8.77
C ARG A 189 -8.33 21.32 -8.26
N ALA A 190 -9.18 22.35 -8.20
CA ALA A 190 -8.81 23.63 -7.60
C ALA A 190 -8.50 23.50 -6.09
N TRP A 191 -9.29 22.70 -5.37
CA TRP A 191 -9.05 22.40 -3.96
C TRP A 191 -7.71 21.67 -3.73
N GLN A 192 -7.44 20.63 -4.53
CA GLN A 192 -6.16 19.90 -4.47
C GLN A 192 -4.97 20.82 -4.79
N ALA A 193 -5.11 21.70 -5.79
CA ALA A 193 -4.04 22.62 -6.15
C ALA A 193 -3.68 23.58 -4.99
N THR A 194 -4.65 23.97 -4.17
CA THR A 194 -4.40 24.87 -3.04
C THR A 194 -3.71 24.21 -1.83
N GLU A 195 -3.39 22.91 -1.88
CA GLU A 195 -2.46 22.29 -0.94
C GLU A 195 -1.03 22.86 -1.09
N ASP A 196 -0.67 23.36 -2.28
CA ASP A 196 0.58 24.10 -2.48
C ASP A 196 0.46 25.51 -1.88
N GLU A 197 1.19 25.75 -0.79
CA GLU A 197 1.20 27.02 -0.05
C GLU A 197 1.61 28.21 -0.94
N ASN A 198 2.35 27.95 -2.02
CA ASN A 198 2.74 28.96 -3.01
C ASN A 198 1.58 29.53 -3.83
N LEU A 199 0.46 28.80 -3.90
CA LEU A 199 -0.78 29.28 -4.53
C LEU A 199 -1.60 30.16 -3.60
N LEU A 200 -1.50 29.93 -2.29
CA LEU A 200 -2.21 30.75 -1.31
C LEU A 200 -1.54 32.13 -1.16
N ARG A 201 -0.22 32.24 -0.98
CA ARG A 201 0.50 33.53 -0.78
C ARG A 201 -0.22 34.53 0.16
N GLY A 202 -0.88 34.03 1.20
CA GLY A 202 -1.69 34.85 2.12
C GLY A 202 -3.01 35.38 1.55
N LYS A 203 -3.44 34.97 0.36
CA LYS A 203 -4.77 35.25 -0.21
C LYS A 203 -5.82 34.34 0.43
N ASN A 204 -7.08 34.78 0.39
CA ASN A 204 -8.22 33.93 0.70
C ASN A 204 -8.25 32.74 -0.27
N PRO A 205 -8.42 31.49 0.21
CA PRO A 205 -8.51 30.30 -0.63
C PRO A 205 -9.46 30.45 -1.82
N ALA A 206 -10.63 31.07 -1.62
CA ALA A 206 -11.59 31.30 -2.70
C ALA A 206 -11.02 32.18 -3.83
N THR A 207 -10.26 33.23 -3.48
CA THR A 207 -9.63 34.12 -4.47
C THR A 207 -8.50 33.40 -5.21
N ALA A 208 -7.68 32.63 -4.49
CA ALA A 208 -6.60 31.84 -5.08
C ALA A 208 -7.14 30.79 -6.07
N MET A 209 -8.22 30.09 -5.70
CA MET A 209 -8.88 29.12 -6.59
C MET A 209 -9.48 29.76 -7.83
N ILE A 210 -10.06 30.97 -7.72
CA ILE A 210 -10.56 31.71 -8.89
C ILE A 210 -9.42 31.99 -9.85
N GLU A 211 -8.31 32.57 -9.37
CA GLU A 211 -7.14 32.86 -10.21
C GLU A 211 -6.58 31.59 -10.86
N TRP A 212 -6.47 30.50 -10.10
CA TRP A 212 -6.00 29.22 -10.61
C TRP A 212 -6.91 28.67 -11.72
N LEU A 213 -8.24 28.68 -11.51
CA LEU A 213 -9.22 28.22 -12.49
C LEU A 213 -9.28 29.12 -13.73
N GLU A 214 -9.05 30.43 -13.59
CA GLU A 214 -8.99 31.36 -14.72
C GLU A 214 -7.85 31.05 -15.70
N THR A 215 -6.76 30.42 -15.23
CA THR A 215 -5.67 29.97 -16.10
C THR A 215 -5.95 28.65 -16.81
N ARG A 216 -6.88 27.83 -16.27
CA ARG A 216 -7.16 26.45 -16.72
C ARG A 216 -8.61 26.20 -17.15
N TYR A 217 -9.41 27.26 -17.29
CA TYR A 217 -10.85 27.14 -17.55
C TYR A 217 -11.18 26.31 -18.80
N LYS A 218 -10.30 26.28 -19.80
CA LYS A 218 -10.47 25.48 -21.01
C LYS A 218 -10.31 23.97 -20.75
N GLU A 219 -9.35 23.59 -19.90
CA GLU A 219 -9.09 22.19 -19.55
C GLU A 219 -10.30 21.54 -18.87
N PHE A 220 -10.98 22.33 -18.01
CA PHE A 220 -12.17 21.90 -17.30
C PHE A 220 -13.49 22.21 -18.03
N GLY A 221 -13.44 22.66 -19.29
CA GLY A 221 -14.63 23.00 -20.06
C GLY A 221 -15.52 24.06 -19.40
N LEU A 222 -14.96 24.95 -18.58
CA LEU A 222 -15.65 26.07 -17.92
C LEU A 222 -15.84 27.24 -18.89
N VAL A 223 -16.42 26.94 -20.04
CA VAL A 223 -16.69 27.87 -21.13
C VAL A 223 -18.19 27.99 -21.39
N HIS A 224 -18.60 29.08 -22.01
CA HIS A 224 -19.95 29.22 -22.52
C HIS A 224 -20.20 28.18 -23.62
N ARG A 225 -21.30 27.41 -23.51
CA ARG A 225 -21.68 26.37 -24.47
C ARG A 225 -22.50 26.90 -25.65
N GLN A 226 -23.02 28.11 -25.53
CA GLN A 226 -23.90 28.74 -26.50
C GLN A 226 -23.61 30.24 -26.54
N ASP A 227 -23.81 30.81 -27.72
CA ASP A 227 -23.74 32.25 -27.91
C ASP A 227 -24.93 32.91 -27.22
N ASN A 228 -24.66 34.02 -26.53
CA ASN A 228 -25.71 34.82 -25.92
C ASN A 228 -25.66 36.25 -26.46
N SER A 229 -26.61 36.57 -27.34
CA SER A 229 -26.72 37.89 -27.97
C SER A 229 -27.04 39.02 -26.99
N LYS A 230 -27.57 38.73 -25.79
CA LYS A 230 -27.87 39.75 -24.77
C LYS A 230 -26.66 40.15 -23.95
N SER A 231 -25.76 39.20 -23.68
CA SER A 231 -24.58 39.43 -22.83
C SER A 231 -23.28 39.54 -23.62
N GLY A 232 -23.30 39.22 -24.92
CA GLY A 232 -22.19 39.40 -25.84
C GLY A 232 -21.12 38.31 -25.79
N TYR A 233 -21.29 37.27 -24.97
CA TYR A 233 -20.35 36.15 -24.89
C TYR A 233 -20.62 35.13 -25.99
N LYS A 234 -19.56 34.56 -26.54
CA LYS A 234 -19.58 33.52 -27.57
C LYS A 234 -19.26 32.15 -26.98
N THR A 235 -19.62 31.13 -27.73
CA THR A 235 -19.24 29.74 -27.46
C THR A 235 -17.73 29.63 -27.35
N GLY A 236 -17.26 29.04 -26.25
CA GLY A 236 -15.83 28.93 -25.94
C GLY A 236 -15.26 30.05 -25.07
N ASP A 237 -16.01 31.14 -24.84
CA ASP A 237 -15.58 32.20 -23.93
C ASP A 237 -15.62 31.73 -22.47
N ARG A 238 -14.75 32.32 -21.64
CA ARG A 238 -14.63 31.99 -20.22
C ARG A 238 -15.94 32.22 -19.46
N ASN A 239 -16.46 31.16 -18.82
CA ASN A 239 -17.64 31.27 -17.97
C ASN A 239 -17.26 31.67 -16.54
N GLY A 240 -17.12 32.98 -16.29
CA GLY A 240 -16.74 33.52 -14.98
C GLY A 240 -17.71 33.14 -13.85
N GLY A 241 -19.00 32.96 -14.16
CA GLY A 241 -19.99 32.50 -13.18
C GLY A 241 -19.73 31.06 -12.72
N ALA A 242 -19.43 30.16 -13.65
CA ALA A 242 -19.10 28.76 -13.33
C ALA A 242 -17.81 28.65 -12.51
N ILE A 243 -16.78 29.44 -12.85
CA ILE A 243 -15.52 29.52 -12.08
C ILE A 243 -15.78 29.96 -10.65
N LYS A 244 -16.51 31.07 -10.46
CA LYS A 244 -16.81 31.60 -9.12
C LYS A 244 -17.59 30.58 -8.28
N GLN A 245 -18.56 29.90 -8.87
CA GLN A 245 -19.34 28.88 -8.16
C GLN A 245 -18.50 27.65 -7.81
N ALA A 246 -17.58 27.21 -8.68
CA ALA A 246 -16.68 26.09 -8.38
C ALA A 246 -15.74 26.44 -7.21
N ALA A 247 -15.14 27.63 -7.23
CA ALA A 247 -14.30 28.13 -6.13
C ALA A 247 -15.08 28.29 -4.81
N GLN A 248 -16.33 28.75 -4.87
CA GLN A 248 -17.20 28.85 -3.68
C GLN A 248 -17.50 27.48 -3.04
N VAL A 249 -17.72 26.45 -3.86
CA VAL A 249 -17.97 25.08 -3.37
C VAL A 249 -16.70 24.46 -2.78
N ALA A 250 -15.54 24.74 -3.38
CA ALA A 250 -14.25 24.22 -2.94
C ALA A 250 -13.66 24.93 -1.71
N ASN A 251 -14.15 26.13 -1.37
CA ASN A 251 -13.61 26.93 -0.29
C ASN A 251 -13.92 26.31 1.10
N TRP A 252 -12.90 25.81 1.80
CA TRP A 252 -13.01 25.27 3.16
C TRP A 252 -12.97 26.34 4.26
N MET A 253 -12.73 27.62 3.92
CA MET A 253 -12.80 28.76 4.84
C MET A 253 -14.04 29.61 4.53
N PRO A 254 -15.23 29.24 5.02
CA PRO A 254 -16.49 29.89 4.68
C PRO A 254 -16.57 31.35 5.15
N ASP A 255 -15.89 31.70 6.24
CA ASP A 255 -16.02 33.02 6.90
C ASP A 255 -15.13 34.13 6.31
N GLY A 256 -14.36 33.86 5.25
CA GLY A 256 -13.78 34.91 4.40
C GLY A 256 -13.03 36.04 5.12
N GLY A 257 -12.31 35.76 6.20
CA GLY A 257 -11.49 36.77 6.89
C GLY A 257 -10.25 37.13 6.06
N ALA A 258 -9.97 38.43 5.89
CA ALA A 258 -8.72 38.91 5.30
C ALA A 258 -7.50 38.32 6.05
N PRO A 259 -6.37 38.07 5.38
CA PRO A 259 -5.14 37.66 6.06
C PRO A 259 -4.83 38.64 7.19
N LYS A 260 -4.46 38.12 8.36
CA LYS A 260 -3.98 38.95 9.47
C LYS A 260 -2.73 39.69 8.99
N SER A 261 -2.91 40.96 8.61
CA SER A 261 -1.80 41.89 8.45
C SER A 261 -1.01 41.87 9.75
N VAL A 262 0.24 41.43 9.69
CA VAL A 262 1.20 41.61 10.78
C VAL A 262 1.29 43.12 11.05
N ALA A 263 0.67 43.57 12.14
CA ALA A 263 0.74 44.96 12.55
C ALA A 263 2.20 45.28 12.86
N ASN A 264 2.75 46.20 12.08
CA ASN A 264 4.09 46.73 12.21
C ASN A 264 4.29 47.21 13.65
N VAL A 265 5.22 46.58 14.39
CA VAL A 265 5.56 46.96 15.76
C VAL A 265 6.26 48.31 15.69
N ASN A 266 5.56 49.38 16.06
CA ASN A 266 6.18 50.69 16.21
C ASN A 266 7.25 50.61 17.33
N PRO A 267 8.49 51.09 17.09
CA PRO A 267 9.52 51.13 18.12
C PRO A 267 9.13 52.12 19.23
N PRO A 268 9.47 51.82 20.51
CA PRO A 268 9.08 52.65 21.63
C PRO A 268 9.77 54.02 21.58
N THR A 269 8.99 55.08 21.74
CA THR A 269 9.45 56.46 21.88
C THR A 269 10.37 56.59 23.09
N PRO A 270 11.56 57.22 22.96
CA PRO A 270 12.43 57.47 24.10
C PRO A 270 11.79 58.52 25.01
N LYS A 271 11.68 58.20 26.31
CA LYS A 271 11.26 59.16 27.33
C LYS A 271 12.39 60.18 27.56
N ALA A 272 12.03 61.45 27.51
CA ALA A 272 12.85 62.57 27.97
C ALA A 272 12.91 62.61 29.50
#